data_AF-A0A812F8Z9-F1
#
_entry.id   AF-A0A812F8Z9-F1
#
_cell.length_a   1.000
_cell.length_b   1.000
_cell.length_c   1.000
_cell.angle_alpha   90.00
_cell.angle_beta   90.00
_cell.angle_gamma   90.00
#
_symmetry.space_group_name_H-M   'P 1'
#
loop_
_entity.id
_entity.type
_entity.pdbx_description
1 polymer ?
#
loop_
_entity_poly.entity_id
_entity_poly.type
_entity_poly.pdbx_seq_one_letter_code
_entity_poly.pdbx_strand_id
1 'polypeptide(L)' 'MAKSISCKDAGKTCDWSATAESEDKLLEITLEHVKEHHKELTINSELSKNIRALIKDTS' A
#
# COMPACT_ATOMS: atom_id res chain seq x y z
N MET A 1 -1.73 -15.38 8.17
CA MET A 1 -0.64 -15.02 7.25
C MET A 1 -0.47 -13.52 7.33
N ALA A 2 0.75 -13.01 7.35
CA ALA A 2 0.93 -11.57 7.27
C ALA A 2 0.51 -11.09 5.87
N LYS A 3 0.15 -9.81 5.76
CA LYS A 3 -0.17 -9.14 4.51
C LYS A 3 1.07 -8.38 4.04
N SER A 4 1.25 -8.26 2.73
CA SER A 4 2.36 -7.53 2.11
C SER A 4 1.91 -6.71 0.91
N ILE A 5 2.64 -5.62 0.64
CA ILE A 5 2.47 -4.79 -0.55
C ILE A 5 3.79 -4.12 -0.92
N SER A 6 4.05 -3.96 -2.21
CA SER A 6 5.12 -3.11 -2.73
C SER A 6 4.56 -2.02 -3.65
N CYS A 7 5.20 -0.86 -3.66
CA CYS A 7 4.92 0.18 -4.64
C CYS A 7 5.08 -0.31 -6.10
N LYS A 8 5.91 -1.35 -6.33
CA LYS A 8 6.03 -2.01 -7.64
C LYS A 8 4.74 -2.71 -8.06
N ASP A 9 3.99 -3.29 -7.13
CA ASP A 9 2.68 -3.88 -7.41
C ASP A 9 1.66 -2.83 -7.86
N ALA A 10 1.83 -1.58 -7.40
CA ALA A 10 1.04 -0.43 -7.82
C ALA A 10 1.58 0.24 -9.11
N GLY A 11 2.58 -0.34 -9.77
CA GLY A 11 3.18 0.20 -10.99
C GLY A 11 4.02 1.47 -10.77
N LYS A 12 4.47 1.73 -9.54
CA LYS A 12 5.34 2.86 -9.20
C LYS A 12 6.80 2.45 -9.25
N THR A 13 7.67 3.42 -9.54
CA THR A 13 9.13 3.25 -9.56
C THR A 13 9.77 3.33 -8.17
N CYS A 14 8.96 3.37 -7.11
CA CYS A 14 9.44 3.39 -5.73
C CYS A 14 9.72 1.95 -5.25
N ASP A 15 10.87 1.74 -4.61
CA ASP A 15 11.27 0.44 -4.05
C ASP A 15 10.67 0.15 -2.67
N TRP A 16 9.75 0.98 -2.19
CA TRP A 16 9.12 0.78 -0.90
C TRP A 16 8.21 -0.45 -0.88
N SER A 17 8.25 -1.17 0.23
CA SER A 17 7.38 -2.31 0.52
C SER A 17 7.18 -2.45 2.03
N ALA A 18 6.02 -2.95 2.43
CA ALA A 18 5.71 -3.20 3.83
C ALA A 18 4.98 -4.52 4.03
N THR A 19 5.03 -5.01 5.26
CA THR A 19 4.29 -6.18 5.73
C THR A 19 3.60 -5.87 7.05
N ALA A 20 2.37 -6.34 7.24
CA ALA A 20 1.66 -6.19 8.51
C ALA A 20 0.78 -7.41 8.81
N GLU A 21 0.36 -7.56 10.06
CA GLU A 21 -0.46 -8.68 10.51
C GLU A 21 -1.89 -8.66 9.93
N SER A 22 -2.32 -7.52 9.40
CA SER A 22 -3.69 -7.29 8.93
C SER A 22 -3.71 -6.31 7.77
N GLU A 23 -4.73 -6.43 6.94
CA GLU A 23 -4.93 -5.60 5.76
C GLU A 23 -5.14 -4.13 6.13
N ASP A 24 -5.94 -3.84 7.16
CA ASP A 24 -6.18 -2.48 7.64
C ASP A 24 -4.89 -1.79 8.13
N LYS A 25 -4.08 -2.49 8.95
CA LYS A 25 -2.77 -1.96 9.40
C LYS A 25 -1.85 -1.68 8.20
N LEU A 26 -1.80 -2.62 7.24
CA LEU A 26 -0.95 -2.45 6.07
C LEU A 26 -1.41 -1.27 5.20
N LEU A 27 -2.72 -1.12 5.05
CA LEU A 27 -3.32 -0.01 4.31
C LEU A 27 -2.99 1.33 4.96
N GLU A 28 -3.11 1.45 6.28
CA GLU A 28 -2.77 2.68 7.02
C GLU A 28 -1.30 3.08 6.78
N ILE A 29 -0.37 2.14 6.98
CA ILE A 29 1.07 2.35 6.76
C ILE A 29 1.34 2.77 5.30
N THR A 30 0.66 2.13 4.34
CA THR A 30 0.84 2.43 2.91
C THR A 30 0.29 3.81 2.56
N LEU A 31 -0.84 4.22 3.13
CA LEU A 31 -1.41 5.54 2.90
C LEU A 31 -0.55 6.65 3.49
N GLU A 32 0.07 6.44 4.65
CA GLU A 32 1.10 7.36 5.18
C GLU A 32 2.27 7.49 4.22
N HIS A 33 2.83 6.37 3.75
CA HIS A 33 3.92 6.39 2.77
C HIS A 33 3.55 7.17 1.50
N VAL A 34 2.34 6.93 0.95
CA VAL A 34 1.84 7.65 -0.22
C VAL A 34 1.71 9.16 0.06
N LYS A 35 1.20 9.54 1.24
CA LYS A 35 1.06 10.95 1.64
C LYS A 35 2.41 11.67 1.69
N GLU A 36 3.45 10.99 2.13
CA GLU A 36 4.79 11.58 2.32
C GLU A 36 5.62 11.58 1.03
N HIS A 37 5.62 10.48 0.29
CA HIS A 37 6.52 10.24 -0.86
C HIS A 37 5.84 10.39 -2.23
N HIS A 38 4.52 10.26 -2.30
CA HIS A 38 3.75 10.33 -3.54
C HIS A 38 2.69 11.43 -3.47
N LYS A 39 3.11 12.66 -3.11
CA LYS A 39 2.25 13.85 -2.96
C LYS A 39 1.46 14.23 -4.20
N GLU A 40 1.86 13.73 -5.37
CA GLU A 40 1.13 13.84 -6.63
C GLU A 40 -0.17 13.02 -6.65
N LEU A 41 -0.28 11.99 -5.79
CA LEU A 41 -1.46 11.15 -5.67
C LEU A 41 -2.45 11.77 -4.70
N THR A 42 -3.70 11.84 -5.12
CA THR A 42 -4.80 12.25 -4.24
C THR A 42 -5.28 11.07 -3.43
N ILE A 43 -5.15 11.15 -2.10
CA ILE A 43 -5.68 10.13 -1.19
C ILE A 43 -7.20 10.24 -1.14
N ASN A 44 -7.87 9.28 -1.79
CA ASN A 44 -9.32 9.17 -1.84
C ASN A 44 -9.75 7.69 -1.66
N SER A 45 -11.06 7.44 -1.60
CA SER A 45 -11.60 6.09 -1.41
C SER A 45 -11.28 5.13 -2.56
N GLU A 46 -11.06 5.60 -3.77
CA GLU A 46 -10.69 4.76 -4.91
C GLU A 46 -9.23 4.30 -4.79
N LEU A 47 -8.33 5.22 -4.42
CA LEU A 47 -6.92 4.88 -4.17
C LEU A 47 -6.78 3.85 -3.06
N SER A 48 -7.50 4.01 -1.95
CA SER A 48 -7.46 3.03 -0.85
C SER A 48 -8.01 1.67 -1.26
N LYS A 49 -9.07 1.63 -2.08
CA LYS A 49 -9.59 0.37 -2.65
C LYS A 49 -8.58 -0.29 -3.59
N ASN A 50 -7.91 0.48 -4.44
CA ASN A 50 -6.90 -0.03 -5.36
C ASN A 50 -5.70 -0.60 -4.61
N ILE A 51 -5.16 0.14 -3.61
CA ILE A 51 -4.07 -0.33 -2.75
C ILE A 51 -4.48 -1.63 -2.06
N ARG A 52 -5.69 -1.67 -1.50
CA ARG A 52 -6.23 -2.85 -0.81
C ARG A 52 -6.34 -4.07 -1.72
N ALA A 53 -6.70 -3.89 -2.99
CA ALA A 53 -6.75 -4.97 -3.98
C ALA A 53 -5.36 -5.52 -4.36
N LEU A 54 -4.29 -4.76 -4.12
CA LEU A 54 -2.91 -5.16 -4.40
C LEU A 54 -2.23 -5.86 -3.21
N ILE A 55 -2.86 -5.83 -2.03
CA ILE A 55 -2.34 -6.49 -0.83
C ILE A 55 -2.38 -8.02 -1.03
N LYS A 56 -1.24 -8.66 -0.77
CA LYS A 56 -1.04 -10.11 -0.91
C LYS A 56 -0.79 -10.75 0.44
N ASP A 57 -1.29 -11.97 0.63
CA ASP A 57 -0.90 -12.81 1.77
C ASP A 57 0.55 -13.30 1.60
N THR A 58 1.32 -13.26 2.67
CA THR A 58 2.65 -13.86 2.76
C THR A 58 2.51 -15.26 3.33
N SER A 59 2.91 -16.28 2.56
CA SER A 59 3.00 -17.67 3.02
C SER A 59 4.03 -17.87 4.11
#